data_AF-A0A8T3SID8-F1
#
_entry.id   AF-A0A8T3SID8-F1
#
_cell.length_a   1.000
_cell.length_b   1.000
_cell.length_c   1.000
_cell.angle_alpha   90.00
_cell.angle_beta   90.00
_cell.angle_gamma   90.00
#
_symmetry.space_group_name_H-M   'P 1'
#
loop_
_entity.id
_entity.type
_entity.pdbx_description
1 polymer ?
#
loop_
_entity_poly.entity_id
_entity_poly.type
_entity_poly.pdbx_seq_one_letter_code
_entity_poly.pdbx_strand_id
1 'polypeptide(L)'
;MNNRIADYPLIALHKDSTGKYPFPNMPCGVLPFYIEDNKIIWGCVESNRVGVIAVAPPAGTQDIIVFKDHRSFVFEVAKPFPMTEFECLQAFTGKAFSGQTYQDIIETLQKNNFETYLENPIATAIHETREEHGTDLRKNVGKNVNLTHDLFEFEPQTILAKRGTTTQKVIVAFLNSKEGIELKETNKVEEKIPVNKGRIFYERGAWKTLDAIKLNFIAEKEKFSDINIQNDSLNKDQLELIRAELRAFESRIQLLEKIERSIVNQLLQTNPNLLSNTGAEFLRFTSINTAKKKEPSFSSLRLLSAISNPPPIEQTKEDERLEAIPISPRL
;
A
#
# COMPACT_ATOMS: atom_id res chain seq x y z
N MET A 1 -5.50 26.16 7.69
CA MET A 1 -5.27 24.84 8.31
C MET A 1 -5.87 23.79 7.40
N ASN A 2 -5.07 22.91 6.83
CA ASN A 2 -5.57 21.85 5.94
C ASN A 2 -6.33 20.81 6.79
N ASN A 3 -7.62 20.65 6.52
CA ASN A 3 -8.51 19.61 7.08
C ASN A 3 -8.05 18.20 6.63
N ARG A 4 -6.85 17.76 7.05
CA ARG A 4 -6.34 16.41 6.80
C ARG A 4 -7.04 15.35 7.68
N ILE A 5 -7.69 15.75 8.78
CA ILE A 5 -8.01 14.86 9.91
C ILE A 5 -9.51 14.86 10.29
N ALA A 6 -10.34 15.72 9.69
CA ALA A 6 -11.68 16.01 10.23
C ALA A 6 -12.72 14.87 10.13
N ASP A 7 -12.55 13.92 9.20
CA ASP A 7 -13.63 12.97 8.86
C ASP A 7 -13.42 11.55 9.43
N TYR A 8 -12.22 11.21 9.90
CA TYR A 8 -11.88 9.89 10.43
C TYR A 8 -11.20 10.00 11.79
N PRO A 9 -11.64 9.25 12.81
CA PRO A 9 -11.06 9.34 14.15
C PRO A 9 -9.64 8.80 14.14
N LEU A 10 -8.74 9.58 14.76
CA LEU A 10 -7.38 9.16 15.06
C LEU A 10 -7.38 8.02 16.09
N ILE A 11 -6.42 7.11 15.98
CA ILE A 11 -6.29 5.95 16.87
C ILE A 11 -5.20 6.26 17.90
N ALA A 12 -5.57 6.39 19.17
CA ALA A 12 -4.60 6.68 20.23
C ALA A 12 -3.55 5.56 20.35
N LEU A 13 -2.27 5.94 20.45
CA LEU A 13 -1.18 4.99 20.60
C LEU A 13 -1.04 4.52 22.03
N HIS A 14 -1.32 3.24 22.26
CA HIS A 14 -1.12 2.56 23.53
C HIS A 14 -0.23 1.34 23.35
N LYS A 15 0.45 0.95 24.43
CA LYS A 15 1.17 -0.31 24.48
C LYS A 15 0.18 -1.46 24.39
N ASP A 16 0.48 -2.46 23.57
CA ASP A 16 -0.29 -3.68 23.44
C ASP A 16 -0.04 -4.63 24.64
N SER A 17 -0.58 -5.84 24.57
CA SER A 17 -0.39 -6.88 25.59
C SER A 17 1.07 -7.33 25.78
N THR A 18 1.96 -7.02 24.82
CA THR A 18 3.40 -7.29 24.90
C THR A 18 4.20 -6.12 25.48
N GLY A 19 3.53 -5.00 25.80
CA GLY A 19 4.17 -3.80 26.30
C GLY A 19 4.83 -2.94 25.22
N LYS A 20 4.51 -3.17 23.94
CA LYS A 20 5.07 -2.41 22.80
C LYS A 20 4.00 -1.58 22.12
N TYR A 21 4.39 -0.45 21.55
CA TYR A 21 3.49 0.32 20.68
C TYR A 21 3.33 -0.41 19.35
N PRO A 22 2.10 -0.51 18.80
CA PRO A 22 1.87 -1.14 17.51
C PRO A 22 2.64 -0.39 16.42
N PHE A 23 3.35 -1.12 15.57
CA PHE A 23 4.10 -0.55 14.45
C PHE A 23 3.21 -0.58 13.19
N PRO A 24 2.92 0.56 12.54
CA PRO A 24 2.03 0.61 11.38
C PRO A 24 2.74 0.12 10.11
N ASN A 25 2.79 -1.20 9.93
CA ASN A 25 3.39 -1.83 8.76
C ASN A 25 2.37 -2.26 7.69
N MET A 26 1.06 -2.20 7.98
CA MET A 26 0.00 -2.60 7.06
C MET A 26 -0.18 -1.53 5.97
N PRO A 27 0.13 -1.81 4.69
CA PRO A 27 -0.16 -0.88 3.63
C PRO A 27 -1.68 -0.79 3.44
N CYS A 28 -2.15 0.42 3.20
CA CYS A 28 -3.54 0.78 2.99
C CYS A 28 -3.64 1.57 1.69
N GLY A 29 -4.66 1.32 0.88
CA GLY A 29 -4.87 2.09 -0.34
C GLY A 29 -6.27 1.93 -0.91
N VAL A 30 -6.73 2.98 -1.59
CA VAL A 30 -7.94 2.91 -2.41
C VAL A 30 -7.54 2.55 -3.84
N LEU A 31 -8.06 1.43 -4.33
CA LEU A 31 -7.91 0.96 -5.70
C LEU A 31 -9.13 1.40 -6.52
N PRO A 32 -9.05 2.51 -7.26
CA PRO A 32 -10.16 2.93 -8.11
C PRO A 32 -10.28 2.04 -9.35
N PHE A 33 -11.51 1.88 -9.84
CA PHE A 33 -11.78 1.26 -11.13
C PHE A 33 -13.01 1.85 -11.80
N TYR A 34 -13.10 1.71 -13.11
CA TYR A 34 -14.31 1.95 -13.88
C TYR A 34 -14.49 0.82 -14.91
N ILE A 35 -15.66 0.76 -15.53
CA ILE A 35 -15.96 -0.20 -16.57
C ILE A 35 -16.05 0.54 -17.90
N GLU A 36 -15.29 0.09 -18.88
CA GLU A 36 -15.29 0.60 -20.26
C GLU A 36 -15.18 -0.60 -21.19
N ASP A 37 -16.00 -0.66 -22.23
CA ASP A 37 -16.06 -1.78 -23.18
C ASP A 37 -16.13 -3.16 -22.50
N ASN A 38 -16.93 -3.26 -21.43
CA ASN A 38 -17.10 -4.45 -20.60
C ASN A 38 -15.82 -4.98 -19.92
N LYS A 39 -14.79 -4.15 -19.79
CA LYS A 39 -13.56 -4.46 -19.08
C LYS A 39 -13.46 -3.61 -17.84
N ILE A 40 -12.99 -4.21 -16.75
CA ILE A 40 -12.60 -3.47 -15.57
C ILE A 40 -11.24 -2.83 -15.85
N ILE A 41 -11.18 -1.51 -15.67
CA ILE A 41 -9.95 -0.73 -15.81
C ILE A 41 -9.56 -0.20 -14.43
N TRP A 42 -8.42 -0.67 -13.94
CA TRP A 42 -7.87 -0.34 -12.63
C TRP A 42 -6.99 0.89 -12.68
N GLY A 43 -7.12 1.78 -11.70
CA GLY A 43 -6.17 2.87 -11.45
C GLY A 43 -5.11 2.37 -10.49
N CYS A 44 -3.94 2.07 -11.05
CA CYS A 44 -2.81 1.47 -10.34
C CYS A 44 -1.60 2.42 -10.37
N VAL A 45 -0.56 2.08 -9.62
CA VAL A 45 0.74 2.74 -9.65
C VAL A 45 1.72 1.88 -10.43
N GLU A 46 2.33 2.47 -11.45
CA GLU A 46 3.48 1.91 -12.17
C GLU A 46 4.77 2.52 -11.64
N SER A 47 5.78 1.71 -11.33
CA SER A 47 7.07 2.18 -10.84
C SER A 47 8.23 1.36 -11.39
N ASN A 48 9.41 1.97 -11.50
CA ASN A 48 10.64 1.31 -11.96
C ASN A 48 11.73 1.22 -10.86
N ARG A 49 11.33 1.26 -9.59
CA ARG A 49 12.19 1.52 -8.43
C ARG A 49 13.44 0.64 -8.33
N VAL A 50 13.37 -0.62 -8.76
CA VAL A 50 14.52 -1.56 -8.76
C VAL A 50 14.93 -1.98 -10.18
N GLY A 51 14.54 -1.22 -11.20
CA GLY A 51 14.75 -1.54 -12.62
C GLY A 51 13.64 -2.37 -13.26
N VAL A 52 12.85 -3.09 -12.46
CA VAL A 52 11.61 -3.77 -12.88
C VAL A 52 10.48 -2.75 -12.98
N ILE A 53 9.79 -2.69 -14.11
CA ILE A 53 8.58 -1.89 -14.29
C ILE A 53 7.39 -2.66 -13.71
N ALA A 54 7.12 -2.44 -12.43
CA ALA A 54 6.06 -3.12 -11.69
C ALA A 54 4.81 -2.26 -11.61
N VAL A 55 3.64 -2.90 -11.68
CA VAL A 55 2.34 -2.28 -11.44
C VAL A 55 1.76 -2.80 -10.13
N ALA A 56 1.29 -1.90 -9.28
CA ALA A 56 0.75 -2.22 -7.96
C ALA A 56 -0.55 -1.46 -7.71
N PRO A 57 -1.48 -2.02 -6.90
CA PRO A 57 -2.50 -1.20 -6.27
C PRO A 57 -1.86 -0.09 -5.43
N PRO A 58 -2.53 1.07 -5.29
CA PRO A 58 -2.15 2.11 -4.32
C PRO A 58 -1.92 1.52 -2.94
N ALA A 59 -0.84 1.94 -2.27
CA ALA A 59 -0.47 1.39 -0.98
C ALA A 59 0.54 2.28 -0.23
N GLY A 60 0.11 2.83 0.91
CA GLY A 60 0.99 3.47 1.87
C GLY A 60 0.70 3.07 3.31
N THR A 61 1.60 3.39 4.22
CA THR A 61 1.51 3.02 5.64
C THR A 61 0.97 4.17 6.46
N GLN A 62 0.28 3.86 7.56
CA GLN A 62 -0.27 4.90 8.44
C GLN A 62 0.84 5.77 9.02
N ASP A 63 0.59 7.08 9.04
CA ASP A 63 1.46 8.05 9.69
C ASP A 63 1.23 8.13 11.21
N ILE A 64 2.26 8.60 11.91
CA ILE A 64 2.16 8.97 13.32
C ILE A 64 1.81 10.45 13.41
N ILE A 65 0.64 10.75 13.98
CA ILE A 65 0.17 12.11 14.23
C ILE A 65 0.48 12.46 15.68
N VAL A 66 1.14 13.60 15.88
CA VAL A 66 1.57 14.04 17.21
C VAL A 66 1.05 15.44 17.49
N PHE A 67 0.45 15.64 18.65
CA PHE A 67 0.03 16.95 19.13
C PHE A 67 0.80 17.38 20.36
N LYS A 68 1.16 18.66 20.38
CA LYS A 68 1.71 19.34 21.55
C LYS A 68 1.20 20.76 21.59
N ASP A 69 0.43 21.07 22.62
CA ASP A 69 -0.22 22.37 22.80
C ASP A 69 -1.07 22.73 21.56
N HIS A 70 -0.64 23.72 20.76
CA HIS A 70 -1.34 24.13 19.52
C HIS A 70 -0.64 23.67 18.24
N ARG A 71 0.35 22.78 18.35
CA ARG A 71 1.15 22.28 17.22
C ARG A 71 0.80 20.84 16.90
N SER A 72 0.79 20.53 15.60
CA SER A 72 0.61 19.18 15.07
C SER A 72 1.80 18.79 14.20
N PHE A 73 2.30 17.59 14.38
CA PHE A 73 3.39 17.00 13.62
C PHE A 73 2.94 15.69 12.99
N VAL A 74 3.51 15.38 11.83
CA VAL A 74 3.28 14.11 11.13
C VAL A 74 4.64 13.47 10.92
N PHE A 75 4.78 12.23 11.40
CA PHE A 75 5.98 11.45 11.22
C PHE A 75 5.68 10.21 10.39
N GLU A 76 6.32 10.12 9.23
CA GLU A 76 6.27 8.95 8.38
C GLU A 76 7.19 7.85 8.92
N VAL A 77 6.66 6.64 9.07
CA VAL A 77 7.46 5.50 9.54
C VAL A 77 8.52 5.09 8.52
N ALA A 78 9.62 4.56 9.05
CA ALA A 78 10.82 4.15 8.30
C ALA A 78 11.54 5.26 7.51
N LYS A 79 11.10 6.53 7.61
CA LYS A 79 11.88 7.68 7.15
C LYS A 79 12.84 8.16 8.26
N PRO A 80 13.93 8.87 7.91
CA PRO A 80 14.75 9.56 8.90
C PRO A 80 13.90 10.51 9.73
N PHE A 81 14.04 10.46 11.05
CA PHE A 81 13.33 11.35 11.96
C PHE A 81 13.74 12.80 11.65
N PRO A 82 12.77 13.72 11.46
CA PRO A 82 13.08 15.07 11.03
C PRO A 82 13.85 15.84 12.12
N MET A 83 14.53 16.90 11.72
CA MET A 83 15.06 17.86 12.69
C MET A 83 13.89 18.53 13.40
N THR A 84 13.93 18.57 14.72
CA THR A 84 12.89 19.20 15.55
C THR A 84 13.49 20.22 16.49
N GLU A 85 12.69 21.19 16.91
CA GLU A 85 13.08 22.18 17.93
C GLU A 85 13.00 21.62 19.36
N PHE A 86 12.42 20.43 19.55
CA PHE A 86 12.22 19.85 20.87
C PHE A 86 13.49 19.13 21.33
N GLU A 87 14.12 19.65 22.38
CA GLU A 87 15.36 19.11 22.95
C GLU A 87 15.25 17.61 23.27
N CYS A 88 14.11 17.16 23.79
CA CYS A 88 13.87 15.76 24.13
C CYS A 88 13.91 14.81 22.91
N LEU A 89 13.74 15.32 21.69
CA LEU A 89 13.74 14.54 20.46
C LEU A 89 15.02 14.67 19.64
N GLN A 90 15.93 15.59 19.99
CA GLN A 90 17.14 15.85 19.19
C GLN A 90 18.01 14.61 19.00
N ALA A 91 18.09 13.73 20.02
CA ALA A 91 18.85 12.49 19.99
C ALA A 91 18.37 11.48 18.93
N PHE A 92 17.20 11.68 18.34
CA PHE A 92 16.63 10.83 17.29
C PHE A 92 16.81 11.39 15.88
N THR A 93 17.19 12.66 15.73
CA THR A 93 17.32 13.34 14.44
C THR A 93 18.17 12.53 13.45
N GLY A 94 17.62 12.29 12.26
CA GLY A 94 18.28 11.53 11.19
C GLY A 94 18.26 10.01 11.36
N LYS A 95 17.86 9.47 12.51
CA LYS A 95 17.69 8.03 12.70
C LYS A 95 16.42 7.55 12.00
N ALA A 96 16.46 6.36 11.39
CA ALA A 96 15.28 5.78 10.77
C ALA A 96 14.18 5.50 11.82
N PHE A 97 12.97 6.01 11.60
CA PHE A 97 11.85 5.85 12.51
C PHE A 97 11.24 4.44 12.41
N SER A 98 11.95 3.45 12.95
CA SER A 98 11.65 2.02 12.81
C SER A 98 12.20 1.20 13.99
N GLY A 99 11.71 -0.03 14.17
CA GLY A 99 12.23 -0.97 15.17
C GLY A 99 12.24 -0.42 16.60
N GLN A 100 13.34 -0.58 17.32
CA GLN A 100 13.48 -0.05 18.69
C GLN A 100 13.47 1.48 18.73
N THR A 101 14.08 2.15 17.73
CA THR A 101 14.06 3.61 17.63
C THR A 101 12.63 4.15 17.55
N TYR A 102 11.72 3.44 16.88
CA TYR A 102 10.30 3.80 16.89
C TYR A 102 9.71 3.76 18.31
N GLN A 103 9.96 2.68 19.06
CA GLN A 103 9.47 2.54 20.43
C GLN A 103 10.00 3.66 21.33
N ASP A 104 11.30 3.94 21.25
CA ASP A 104 11.97 4.95 22.07
C ASP A 104 11.45 6.37 21.78
N ILE A 105 11.18 6.69 20.50
CA ILE A 105 10.62 7.98 20.10
C ILE A 105 9.20 8.14 20.66
N ILE A 106 8.32 7.16 20.45
CA ILE A 106 6.94 7.24 20.96
C ILE A 106 6.92 7.34 22.49
N GLU A 107 7.76 6.56 23.18
CA GLU A 107 7.87 6.62 24.63
C GLU A 107 8.38 7.98 25.11
N THR A 108 9.38 8.56 24.42
CA THR A 108 9.89 9.89 24.73
C THR A 108 8.83 10.97 24.54
N LEU A 109 8.07 10.90 23.45
CA LEU A 109 6.96 11.82 23.18
C LEU A 109 5.92 11.76 24.31
N GLN A 110 5.44 10.57 24.67
CA GLN A 110 4.42 10.43 25.71
C GLN A 110 4.93 10.87 27.10
N LYS A 111 6.19 10.55 27.45
CA LYS A 111 6.81 11.01 28.72
C LYS A 111 6.90 12.53 28.82
N ASN A 112 6.98 13.23 27.69
CA ASN A 112 7.03 14.69 27.63
C ASN A 112 5.64 15.32 27.37
N ASN A 113 4.56 14.58 27.64
CA ASN A 113 3.17 15.03 27.49
C ASN A 113 2.84 15.48 26.07
N PHE A 114 3.31 14.75 25.06
CA PHE A 114 2.79 14.82 23.70
C PHE A 114 1.68 13.80 23.55
N GLU A 115 0.61 14.17 22.84
CA GLU A 115 -0.43 13.23 22.46
C GLU A 115 -0.01 12.56 21.14
N THR A 116 -0.01 11.23 21.11
CA THR A 116 0.46 10.47 19.95
C THR A 116 -0.65 9.54 19.43
N TYR A 117 -0.83 9.57 18.12
CA TYR A 117 -1.89 8.84 17.43
C TYR A 117 -1.36 8.17 16.17
N LEU A 118 -2.02 7.09 15.78
CA LEU A 118 -1.98 6.52 14.45
C LEU A 118 -3.07 7.16 13.59
N GLU A 119 -2.72 7.47 12.36
CA GLU A 119 -3.71 7.81 11.34
C GLU A 119 -4.69 6.64 11.13
N ASN A 120 -5.95 6.95 10.81
CA ASN A 120 -6.94 5.93 10.50
C ASN A 120 -6.58 5.21 9.17
N PRO A 121 -6.64 3.86 9.08
CA PRO A 121 -6.33 3.14 7.84
C PRO A 121 -7.10 3.61 6.60
N ILE A 122 -8.36 4.03 6.76
CA ILE A 122 -9.16 4.57 5.66
C ILE A 122 -8.67 5.96 5.25
N ALA A 123 -8.32 6.80 6.23
CA ALA A 123 -7.74 8.11 5.95
C ALA A 123 -6.40 7.99 5.23
N THR A 124 -5.52 7.08 5.69
CA THR A 124 -4.27 6.74 5.01
C THR A 124 -4.54 6.27 3.58
N ALA A 125 -5.45 5.32 3.38
CA ALA A 125 -5.76 4.81 2.05
C ALA A 125 -6.19 5.92 1.07
N ILE A 126 -7.03 6.85 1.52
CA ILE A 126 -7.50 7.97 0.69
C ILE A 126 -6.39 8.99 0.46
N HIS A 127 -5.59 9.28 1.48
CA HIS A 127 -4.46 10.19 1.37
C HIS A 127 -3.47 9.70 0.31
N GLU A 128 -3.07 8.44 0.38
CA GLU A 128 -2.15 7.79 -0.57
C GLU A 128 -2.71 7.81 -1.99
N THR A 129 -3.98 7.43 -2.17
CA THR A 129 -4.62 7.51 -3.49
C THR A 129 -4.66 8.95 -4.03
N ARG A 130 -4.79 9.97 -3.17
CA ARG A 130 -4.72 11.37 -3.62
C ARG A 130 -3.30 11.80 -4.00
N GLU A 131 -2.29 11.30 -3.28
CA GLU A 131 -0.89 11.56 -3.60
C GLU A 131 -0.51 10.92 -4.94
N GLU A 132 -0.93 9.67 -5.17
CA GLU A 132 -0.54 8.87 -6.34
C GLU A 132 -1.42 9.11 -7.57
N HIS A 133 -2.71 9.39 -7.39
CA HIS A 133 -3.70 9.48 -8.48
C HIS A 133 -4.43 10.82 -8.52
N GLY A 134 -3.99 11.81 -7.75
CA GLY A 134 -4.59 13.15 -7.74
C GLY A 134 -6.06 13.18 -7.32
N THR A 135 -6.61 12.05 -6.88
CA THR A 135 -8.05 11.86 -6.69
C THR A 135 -8.38 11.78 -5.21
N ASP A 136 -9.30 12.64 -4.78
CA ASP A 136 -9.92 12.55 -3.47
C ASP A 136 -11.22 11.75 -3.59
N LEU A 137 -11.20 10.52 -3.06
CA LEU A 137 -12.32 9.58 -3.14
C LEU A 137 -13.23 9.64 -1.90
N ARG A 138 -13.10 10.65 -1.03
CA ARG A 138 -14.01 10.86 0.10
C ARG A 138 -15.43 11.14 -0.39
N LYS A 139 -16.38 10.33 0.10
CA LYS A 139 -17.81 10.50 -0.18
C LYS A 139 -18.31 11.79 0.48
N ASN A 140 -19.06 12.60 -0.26
CA ASN A 140 -19.75 13.81 0.21
C ASN A 140 -18.90 15.00 0.71
N VAL A 141 -17.56 14.97 0.55
CA VAL A 141 -16.70 16.10 0.93
C VAL A 141 -15.58 16.29 -0.10
N GLY A 142 -15.87 16.98 -1.22
CA GLY A 142 -14.84 17.32 -2.22
C GLY A 142 -15.36 17.72 -3.61
N LYS A 143 -14.47 18.25 -4.46
CA LYS A 143 -14.73 18.67 -5.86
C LYS A 143 -15.23 17.53 -6.77
N ASN A 144 -15.06 16.29 -6.34
CA ASN A 144 -15.19 15.05 -7.12
C ASN A 144 -16.24 14.07 -6.56
N VAL A 145 -17.18 14.55 -5.73
CA VAL A 145 -18.22 13.71 -5.10
C VAL A 145 -19.09 12.89 -6.07
N ASN A 146 -19.15 13.30 -7.34
CA ASN A 146 -19.88 12.59 -8.38
C ASN A 146 -19.06 11.48 -9.06
N LEU A 147 -17.78 11.31 -8.73
CA LEU A 147 -16.93 10.31 -9.38
C LEU A 147 -17.16 8.91 -8.84
N THR A 148 -17.38 8.74 -7.54
CA THR A 148 -17.51 7.42 -6.90
C THR A 148 -18.96 6.94 -6.93
N HIS A 149 -19.20 5.84 -7.65
CA HIS A 149 -20.45 5.09 -7.66
C HIS A 149 -20.62 4.25 -6.40
N ASP A 150 -19.59 3.46 -6.04
CA ASP A 150 -19.64 2.54 -4.90
C ASP A 150 -18.25 2.32 -4.27
N LEU A 151 -18.22 1.83 -3.03
CA LEU A 151 -17.00 1.46 -2.30
C LEU A 151 -17.13 0.04 -1.75
N PHE A 152 -16.13 -0.79 -2.02
CA PHE A 152 -16.05 -2.16 -1.51
C PHE A 152 -14.86 -2.29 -0.58
N GLU A 153 -15.12 -2.65 0.68
CA GLU A 153 -14.07 -2.87 1.66
C GLU A 153 -13.74 -4.36 1.73
N PHE A 154 -12.47 -4.70 1.49
CA PHE A 154 -11.98 -6.06 1.61
C PHE A 154 -11.36 -6.29 2.98
N GLU A 155 -11.48 -7.51 3.52
CA GLU A 155 -10.69 -7.92 4.67
C GLU A 155 -9.18 -7.84 4.35
N PRO A 156 -8.31 -7.52 5.33
CA PRO A 156 -6.88 -7.47 5.10
C PRO A 156 -6.34 -8.75 4.45
N GLN A 157 -5.55 -8.61 3.39
CA GLN A 157 -5.02 -9.73 2.60
C GLN A 157 -3.52 -9.88 2.80
N THR A 158 -3.05 -11.09 3.05
CA THR A 158 -1.62 -11.39 3.06
C THR A 158 -1.08 -11.48 1.64
N ILE A 159 -0.01 -10.75 1.36
CA ILE A 159 0.71 -10.75 0.08
C ILE A 159 2.21 -10.91 0.29
N LEU A 160 2.91 -11.37 -0.75
CA LEU A 160 4.37 -11.32 -0.77
C LEU A 160 4.83 -9.89 -1.09
N ALA A 161 5.69 -9.36 -0.25
CA ALA A 161 6.38 -8.10 -0.42
C ALA A 161 7.83 -8.33 -0.86
N LYS A 162 8.55 -7.25 -1.19
CA LYS A 162 9.98 -7.32 -1.54
C LYS A 162 10.84 -7.94 -0.42
N ARG A 163 10.39 -7.87 0.83
CA ARG A 163 11.10 -8.34 2.03
C ARG A 163 10.22 -9.28 2.87
N GLY A 164 9.71 -10.35 2.27
CA GLY A 164 8.91 -11.36 2.97
C GLY A 164 7.41 -11.25 2.70
N THR A 165 6.59 -11.42 3.72
CA THR A 165 5.13 -11.28 3.66
C THR A 165 4.68 -9.99 4.33
N THR A 166 3.61 -9.39 3.83
CA THR A 166 2.90 -8.31 4.52
C THR A 166 1.40 -8.52 4.41
N THR A 167 0.65 -7.82 5.25
CA THR A 167 -0.81 -7.75 5.15
C THR A 167 -1.17 -6.39 4.59
N GLN A 168 -2.02 -6.33 3.56
CA GLN A 168 -2.49 -5.10 2.92
C GLN A 168 -4.00 -4.96 3.10
N LYS A 169 -4.46 -3.75 3.46
CA LYS A 169 -5.86 -3.36 3.42
C LYS A 169 -6.14 -2.68 2.08
N VAL A 170 -7.09 -3.21 1.32
CA VAL A 170 -7.54 -2.62 0.06
C VAL A 170 -9.00 -2.19 0.18
N ILE A 171 -9.26 -0.95 -0.18
CA ILE A 171 -10.61 -0.43 -0.41
C ILE A 171 -10.74 -0.26 -1.91
N VAL A 172 -11.79 -0.77 -2.53
CA VAL A 172 -12.00 -0.64 -3.96
C VAL A 172 -13.05 0.42 -4.21
N ALA A 173 -12.76 1.38 -5.09
CA ALA A 173 -13.70 2.42 -5.46
C ALA A 173 -14.18 2.25 -6.89
N PHE A 174 -15.48 1.97 -7.07
CA PHE A 174 -16.10 1.95 -8.38
C PHE A 174 -16.45 3.37 -8.79
N LEU A 175 -15.97 3.79 -9.96
CA LEU A 175 -16.14 5.11 -10.50
C LEU A 175 -17.15 5.12 -11.64
N ASN A 176 -17.89 6.22 -11.77
CA ASN A 176 -18.81 6.45 -12.89
C ASN A 176 -18.06 6.61 -14.23
N SER A 177 -16.89 7.23 -14.22
CA SER A 177 -15.98 7.35 -15.36
C SER A 177 -14.56 7.71 -14.90
N LYS A 178 -13.58 7.64 -15.81
CA LYS A 178 -12.22 8.16 -15.59
C LYS A 178 -12.10 9.69 -15.71
N GLU A 179 -13.15 10.35 -16.19
CA GLU A 179 -13.09 11.78 -16.51
C GLU A 179 -12.87 12.61 -15.24
N GLY A 180 -11.96 13.59 -15.33
CA GLY A 180 -11.60 14.44 -14.19
C GLY A 180 -10.60 13.82 -13.21
N ILE A 181 -10.07 12.62 -13.49
CA ILE A 181 -8.99 12.01 -12.70
C ILE A 181 -7.62 12.30 -13.34
N GLU A 182 -6.76 12.99 -12.59
CA GLU A 182 -5.39 13.29 -13.00
C GLU A 182 -4.42 12.26 -12.39
N LEU A 183 -3.95 11.33 -13.22
CA LEU A 183 -2.90 10.40 -12.82
C LEU A 183 -1.56 11.13 -12.77
N LYS A 184 -0.96 11.19 -11.58
CA LYS A 184 0.31 11.90 -11.36
C LYS A 184 1.50 11.04 -11.77
N GLU A 185 2.54 11.70 -12.26
CA GLU A 185 3.87 11.13 -12.43
C GLU A 185 4.84 11.89 -11.52
N THR A 186 5.52 11.17 -10.64
CA THR A 186 6.47 11.74 -9.69
C THR A 186 7.82 11.07 -9.84
N ASN A 187 8.85 11.87 -10.07
CA ASN A 187 10.24 11.41 -9.98
C ASN A 187 10.69 11.48 -8.52
N LYS A 188 11.19 10.35 -8.01
CA LYS A 188 11.65 10.17 -6.63
C LYS A 188 13.12 9.75 -6.64
N VAL A 189 13.83 10.08 -5.56
CA VAL A 189 15.19 9.60 -5.31
C VAL A 189 15.10 8.47 -4.28
N GLU A 190 15.78 7.35 -4.55
CA GLU A 190 15.82 6.24 -3.60
C GLU A 190 16.70 6.61 -2.39
N GLU A 191 16.12 6.53 -1.21
CA GLU A 191 16.81 6.83 0.05
C GLU A 191 16.89 5.60 0.98
N LYS A 192 16.08 4.57 0.72
CA LYS A 192 15.80 3.45 1.63
C LYS A 192 16.50 2.14 1.23
N ILE A 193 16.87 1.97 -0.03
CA ILE A 193 17.54 0.76 -0.54
C ILE A 193 19.02 1.05 -0.75
N PRO A 194 19.94 0.50 0.08
CA PRO A 194 21.38 0.83 0.01
C PRO A 194 21.98 0.73 -1.39
N VAL A 195 21.72 -0.36 -2.11
CA VAL A 195 22.28 -0.61 -3.46
C VAL A 195 21.68 0.26 -4.57
N ASN A 196 20.55 0.93 -4.31
CA ASN A 196 19.92 1.86 -5.24
C ASN A 196 19.95 3.30 -4.71
N LYS A 197 20.60 3.56 -3.57
CA LYS A 197 20.53 4.87 -2.91
C LYS A 197 21.06 5.98 -3.84
N GLY A 198 20.31 7.06 -3.95
CA GLY A 198 20.60 8.19 -4.86
C GLY A 198 20.13 7.99 -6.30
N ARG A 199 19.66 6.79 -6.68
CA ARG A 199 19.10 6.54 -8.01
C ARG A 199 17.74 7.23 -8.14
N ILE A 200 17.51 7.86 -9.28
CA ILE A 200 16.21 8.41 -9.66
C ILE A 200 15.33 7.27 -10.18
N PHE A 201 14.09 7.22 -9.69
CA PHE A 201 13.03 6.34 -10.16
C PHE A 201 11.72 7.12 -10.28
N TYR A 202 10.73 6.58 -10.98
CA TYR A 202 9.41 7.19 -11.07
C TYR A 202 8.35 6.33 -10.37
N GLU A 203 7.29 7.02 -9.95
CA GLU A 203 5.98 6.44 -9.65
C GLU A 203 4.94 7.20 -10.47
N ARG A 204 4.12 6.45 -11.21
CA ARG A 204 3.16 7.01 -12.16
C ARG A 204 1.81 6.32 -12.01
N GLY A 205 0.74 7.08 -11.80
CA GLY A 205 -0.61 6.56 -11.90
C GLY A 205 -0.89 6.03 -13.32
N ALA A 206 -1.55 4.88 -13.44
CA ALA A 206 -1.84 4.25 -14.71
C ALA A 206 -3.22 3.56 -14.69
N TRP A 207 -4.01 3.78 -15.74
CA TRP A 207 -5.22 3.01 -16.01
C TRP A 207 -4.87 1.75 -16.81
N LYS A 208 -5.07 0.56 -16.23
CA LYS A 208 -4.78 -0.71 -16.91
C LYS A 208 -5.83 -1.77 -16.63
N THR A 209 -6.09 -2.63 -17.61
CA THR A 209 -6.80 -3.89 -17.35
C THR A 209 -5.88 -4.89 -16.68
N LEU A 210 -6.44 -5.89 -16.00
CA LEU A 210 -5.66 -6.97 -15.40
C LEU A 210 -4.82 -7.73 -16.44
N ASP A 211 -5.34 -7.94 -17.64
CA ASP A 211 -4.59 -8.56 -18.74
C ASP A 211 -3.37 -7.74 -19.16
N ALA A 212 -3.51 -6.42 -19.27
CA ALA A 212 -2.39 -5.54 -19.58
C ALA A 212 -1.31 -5.59 -18.48
N ILE A 213 -1.72 -5.71 -17.21
CA ILE A 213 -0.80 -5.88 -16.08
C ILE A 213 -0.05 -7.22 -16.17
N LYS A 214 -0.76 -8.31 -16.49
CA LYS A 214 -0.16 -9.65 -16.68
C LYS A 214 0.83 -9.68 -17.83
N LEU A 215 0.50 -9.06 -18.97
CA LEU A 215 1.40 -8.95 -20.11
C LEU A 215 2.66 -8.17 -19.75
N ASN A 216 2.53 -7.07 -19.00
CA ASN A 216 3.69 -6.32 -18.49
C ASN A 216 4.58 -7.18 -17.59
N PHE A 217 3.99 -7.97 -16.69
CA PHE A 217 4.76 -8.88 -15.84
C PHE A 217 5.52 -9.94 -16.64
N ILE A 218 4.90 -10.53 -17.67
CA ILE A 218 5.57 -11.50 -18.55
C ILE A 218 6.77 -10.85 -19.25
N ALA A 219 6.58 -9.67 -19.85
CA ALA A 219 7.64 -8.94 -20.55
C ALA A 219 8.81 -8.59 -19.63
N GLU A 220 8.53 -8.10 -18.41
CA GLU A 220 9.59 -7.82 -17.43
C GLU A 220 10.27 -9.12 -16.94
N LYS A 221 9.53 -10.20 -16.75
CA LYS A 221 10.11 -11.49 -16.37
C LYS A 221 11.06 -12.03 -17.45
N GLU A 222 10.70 -11.92 -18.73
CA GLU A 222 11.54 -12.30 -19.87
C GLU A 222 12.80 -11.44 -19.97
N LYS A 223 12.67 -10.12 -19.80
CA LYS A 223 13.81 -9.20 -19.76
C LYS A 223 14.86 -9.58 -18.71
N PHE A 224 14.43 -10.16 -17.60
CA PHE A 224 15.31 -10.58 -16.50
C PHE A 224 15.56 -12.10 -16.45
N SER A 225 14.95 -12.92 -17.32
CA SER A 225 15.17 -14.37 -17.36
C SER A 225 16.53 -14.72 -17.93
N ASP A 226 17.00 -13.92 -18.89
CA ASP A 226 18.22 -14.16 -19.66
C ASP A 226 19.44 -13.49 -19.03
N ILE A 227 19.27 -12.77 -17.91
CA ILE A 227 20.39 -12.18 -17.13
C ILE A 227 21.07 -13.25 -16.26
N ASN A 228 21.26 -14.44 -16.82
CA ASN A 228 22.27 -15.36 -16.36
C ASN A 228 23.58 -15.02 -17.11
N ILE A 229 24.56 -14.52 -16.37
CA ILE A 229 25.99 -14.84 -16.54
C ILE A 229 26.85 -13.94 -17.46
N GLN A 230 26.33 -13.03 -18.31
CA GLN A 230 27.20 -12.28 -19.23
C GLN A 230 27.19 -10.74 -19.20
N ASN A 231 26.33 -10.10 -18.41
CA ASN A 231 26.38 -8.64 -18.25
C ASN A 231 27.08 -8.27 -16.93
N ASP A 232 28.32 -7.77 -17.03
CA ASP A 232 29.15 -7.21 -15.94
C ASP A 232 28.51 -6.00 -15.20
N SER A 233 27.24 -5.67 -15.47
CA SER A 233 26.60 -4.44 -15.00
C SER A 233 25.74 -4.59 -13.73
N LEU A 234 25.32 -5.80 -13.36
CA LEU A 234 24.47 -6.03 -12.18
C LEU A 234 25.17 -6.90 -11.14
N ASN A 235 25.29 -6.39 -9.91
CA ASN A 235 25.84 -7.15 -8.81
C ASN A 235 24.80 -8.13 -8.22
N LYS A 236 25.26 -9.05 -7.37
CA LYS A 236 24.42 -10.09 -6.76
C LYS A 236 23.23 -9.51 -5.99
N ASP A 237 23.46 -8.45 -5.21
CA ASP A 237 22.42 -7.82 -4.38
C ASP A 237 21.33 -7.18 -5.24
N GLN A 238 21.70 -6.58 -6.38
CA GLN A 238 20.75 -6.03 -7.36
C GLN A 238 19.90 -7.14 -8.00
N LEU A 239 20.51 -8.27 -8.35
CA LEU A 239 19.78 -9.43 -8.88
C LEU A 239 18.79 -9.99 -7.86
N GLU A 240 19.16 -10.05 -6.58
CA GLU A 240 18.27 -10.47 -5.50
C GLU A 240 17.07 -9.52 -5.33
N LEU A 241 17.30 -8.20 -5.41
CA LEU A 241 16.21 -7.22 -5.37
C LEU A 241 15.27 -7.32 -6.57
N ILE A 242 15.80 -7.53 -7.78
CA ILE A 242 15.00 -7.73 -8.99
C ILE A 242 14.12 -8.98 -8.84
N ARG A 243 14.70 -10.10 -8.40
CA ARG A 243 13.95 -11.35 -8.15
C ARG A 243 12.90 -11.18 -7.06
N ALA A 244 13.21 -10.44 -6.00
CA ALA A 244 12.24 -10.12 -4.95
C ALA A 244 11.08 -9.27 -5.47
N GLU A 245 11.35 -8.28 -6.33
CA GLU A 245 10.30 -7.46 -6.90
C GLU A 245 9.44 -8.22 -7.90
N LEU A 246 10.01 -9.10 -8.74
CA LEU A 246 9.21 -9.95 -9.63
C LEU A 246 8.26 -10.86 -8.84
N ARG A 247 8.70 -11.45 -7.72
CA ARG A 247 7.84 -12.24 -6.82
C ARG A 247 6.74 -11.38 -6.18
N ALA A 248 7.07 -10.18 -5.73
CA ALA A 248 6.09 -9.25 -5.18
C ALA A 248 5.07 -8.81 -6.25
N PHE A 249 5.52 -8.56 -7.49
CA PHE A 249 4.65 -8.20 -8.60
C PHE A 249 3.67 -9.32 -8.95
N GLU A 250 4.12 -10.57 -9.01
CA GLU A 250 3.25 -11.74 -9.19
C GLU A 250 2.19 -11.84 -8.07
N SER A 251 2.59 -11.63 -6.81
CA SER A 251 1.63 -11.64 -5.69
C SER A 251 0.60 -10.51 -5.76
N ARG A 252 0.96 -9.34 -6.30
CA ARG A 252 0.02 -8.23 -6.52
C ARG A 252 -0.97 -8.54 -7.64
N ILE A 253 -0.54 -9.24 -8.69
CA ILE A 253 -1.43 -9.75 -9.75
C ILE A 253 -2.46 -10.72 -9.16
N GLN A 254 -2.01 -11.65 -8.32
CA GLN A 254 -2.91 -12.60 -7.64
C GLN A 254 -3.92 -11.90 -6.73
N LEU A 255 -3.52 -10.82 -6.05
CA LEU A 255 -4.43 -9.98 -5.28
C LEU A 255 -5.48 -9.32 -6.19
N LEU A 256 -5.06 -8.71 -7.30
CA LEU A 256 -5.98 -8.10 -8.27
C LEU A 256 -6.95 -9.12 -8.88
N GLU A 257 -6.48 -10.33 -9.21
CA GLU A 257 -7.34 -11.42 -9.69
C GLU A 257 -8.45 -11.80 -8.69
N LYS A 258 -8.11 -11.85 -7.40
CA LYS A 258 -9.06 -12.15 -6.32
C LYS A 258 -10.08 -11.02 -6.14
N ILE A 259 -9.62 -9.77 -6.18
CA ILE A 259 -10.47 -8.59 -6.09
C ILE A 259 -11.42 -8.53 -7.28
N GLU A 260 -10.91 -8.64 -8.50
CA GLU A 260 -11.69 -8.55 -9.73
C GLU A 260 -12.79 -9.61 -9.77
N ARG A 261 -12.47 -10.85 -9.40
CA ARG A 261 -13.45 -11.94 -9.30
C ARG A 261 -14.56 -11.63 -8.30
N SER A 262 -14.21 -11.10 -7.13
CA SER A 262 -15.18 -10.73 -6.09
C SER A 262 -16.09 -9.59 -6.58
N ILE A 263 -15.51 -8.56 -7.20
CA ILE A 263 -16.25 -7.43 -7.76
C ILE A 263 -17.21 -7.89 -8.85
N VAL A 264 -16.76 -8.70 -9.81
CA VAL A 264 -17.63 -9.22 -10.88
C VAL A 264 -18.78 -10.04 -10.33
N ASN A 265 -18.53 -10.93 -9.37
CA ASN A 265 -19.61 -11.69 -8.73
C ASN A 265 -20.64 -10.78 -8.06
N GLN A 266 -20.20 -9.72 -7.38
CA GLN A 266 -21.09 -8.77 -6.72
C GLN A 266 -21.87 -7.89 -7.70
N LEU A 267 -21.22 -7.43 -8.78
CA LEU A 267 -21.87 -6.66 -9.83
C LEU A 267 -22.91 -7.50 -10.59
N LEU A 268 -22.63 -8.78 -10.84
CA LEU A 268 -23.60 -9.71 -11.46
C LEU A 268 -24.82 -9.97 -10.56
N GLN A 269 -24.63 -10.04 -9.25
CA GLN A 269 -25.73 -10.21 -8.29
C GLN A 269 -26.61 -8.96 -8.17
N THR A 270 -25.99 -7.77 -8.22
CA THR A 270 -26.69 -6.49 -8.01
C THR A 270 -27.27 -5.90 -9.29
N ASN A 271 -26.63 -6.12 -10.44
CA ASN A 271 -27.04 -5.62 -11.75
C ASN A 271 -26.71 -6.65 -12.85
N PRO A 272 -27.54 -7.70 -13.04
CA PRO A 272 -27.26 -8.77 -14.01
C PRO A 272 -27.15 -8.28 -15.47
N ASN A 273 -27.70 -7.09 -15.78
CA ASN A 273 -27.63 -6.47 -17.10
C ASN A 273 -26.34 -5.65 -17.34
N LEU A 274 -25.55 -5.35 -16.30
CA LEU A 274 -24.32 -4.54 -16.44
C LEU A 274 -23.19 -5.30 -17.17
N LEU A 275 -23.30 -6.63 -17.25
CA LEU A 275 -22.28 -7.55 -17.79
C LEU A 275 -22.89 -8.62 -18.72
N SER A 276 -24.13 -8.43 -19.18
CA SER A 276 -24.94 -9.49 -19.81
C SER A 276 -24.45 -9.95 -21.19
N ASN A 277 -23.50 -9.25 -21.82
CA ASN A 277 -22.83 -9.72 -23.05
C ASN A 277 -21.40 -10.26 -22.81
N THR A 278 -20.85 -10.15 -21.60
CA THR A 278 -19.46 -10.52 -21.27
C THR A 278 -19.31 -11.52 -20.13
N GLY A 279 -20.35 -11.73 -19.31
CA GLY A 279 -20.33 -12.70 -18.21
C GLY A 279 -19.95 -14.12 -18.67
N ALA A 280 -20.26 -14.49 -19.91
CA ALA A 280 -19.91 -15.79 -20.49
C ALA A 280 -18.41 -15.92 -20.87
N GLU A 281 -17.71 -14.85 -21.25
CA GLU A 281 -16.27 -14.88 -21.50
C GLU A 281 -15.46 -14.71 -20.21
N PHE A 282 -15.93 -13.86 -19.29
CA PHE A 282 -15.31 -13.62 -17.99
C PHE A 282 -15.27 -14.89 -17.12
N LEU A 283 -16.35 -15.69 -17.14
CA LEU A 283 -16.42 -16.97 -16.42
C LEU A 283 -15.68 -18.11 -17.14
N ARG A 284 -15.57 -18.09 -18.49
CA ARG A 284 -14.87 -19.14 -19.24
C ARG A 284 -13.38 -19.22 -18.94
N PHE A 285 -12.73 -18.12 -18.57
CA PHE A 285 -11.33 -18.13 -18.17
C PHE A 285 -11.09 -18.68 -16.74
N THR A 286 -12.12 -18.68 -15.88
CA THR A 286 -11.99 -19.21 -14.51
C THR A 286 -12.00 -20.74 -14.43
N SER A 287 -12.54 -21.42 -15.46
CA SER A 287 -12.68 -22.88 -15.49
C SER A 287 -11.41 -23.63 -15.88
N ILE A 288 -10.34 -22.94 -16.32
CA ILE A 288 -9.16 -23.62 -16.88
C ILE A 288 -8.15 -24.05 -15.78
N ASN A 289 -8.22 -23.55 -14.54
CA ASN A 289 -7.23 -23.92 -13.50
C ASN A 289 -7.76 -24.28 -12.10
N THR A 290 -9.06 -24.37 -11.87
CA THR A 290 -9.62 -24.90 -10.61
C THR A 290 -10.09 -26.35 -10.76
N ALA A 291 -9.19 -27.23 -11.20
CA ALA A 291 -9.28 -28.65 -10.86
C ALA A 291 -8.15 -28.96 -9.88
N LYS A 292 -8.53 -29.14 -8.60
CA LYS A 292 -7.70 -29.47 -7.41
C LYS A 292 -7.21 -28.30 -6.59
N LYS A 293 -8.13 -27.71 -5.81
CA LYS A 293 -7.98 -27.54 -4.35
C LYS A 293 -9.34 -27.09 -3.79
N LYS A 294 -9.82 -27.76 -2.74
CA LYS A 294 -10.97 -27.29 -1.95
C LYS A 294 -10.55 -25.96 -1.32
N GLU A 295 -11.10 -24.86 -1.79
CA GLU A 295 -10.98 -23.56 -1.13
C GLU A 295 -11.94 -23.51 0.09
N PRO A 296 -11.55 -22.81 1.18
CA PRO A 296 -12.44 -22.59 2.31
C PRO A 296 -13.61 -21.69 1.92
N SER A 297 -14.78 -21.94 2.48
CA SER A 297 -15.98 -21.12 2.28
C SER A 297 -15.80 -19.71 2.87
N PHE A 298 -16.11 -18.67 2.11
CA PHE A 298 -16.09 -17.29 2.59
C PHE A 298 -17.51 -16.80 2.90
N SER A 299 -17.73 -16.45 4.17
CA SER A 299 -18.89 -15.71 4.65
C SER A 299 -18.43 -14.55 5.54
N SER A 300 -18.23 -13.37 4.96
CA SER A 300 -18.49 -12.04 5.57
C SER A 300 -17.92 -10.92 4.70
N LEU A 301 -18.78 -10.33 3.86
CA LEU A 301 -18.62 -8.98 3.34
C LEU A 301 -19.56 -8.09 4.16
N ARG A 302 -19.07 -7.01 4.76
CA ARG A 302 -19.92 -6.06 5.48
C ARG A 302 -20.24 -4.88 4.56
N LEU A 303 -21.51 -4.72 4.21
CA LEU A 303 -22.04 -3.42 3.78
C LEU A 303 -22.05 -2.54 5.04
N LEU A 304 -21.27 -1.46 5.08
CA LEU A 304 -21.23 -0.63 6.29
C LEU A 304 -22.50 0.22 6.44
N SER A 305 -23.31 -0.18 7.42
CA SER A 305 -23.87 0.74 8.42
C SER A 305 -23.15 0.47 9.77
N ALA A 306 -22.45 1.49 10.28
CA ALA A 306 -21.88 1.65 11.63
C ALA A 306 -21.21 0.45 12.37
N ILE A 307 -19.87 0.59 12.51
CA ILE A 307 -18.94 0.25 13.61
C ILE A 307 -19.09 -1.10 14.35
N SER A 308 -18.05 -1.93 14.27
CA SER A 308 -17.50 -2.70 15.41
C SER A 308 -16.07 -3.17 15.13
N ASN A 309 -15.23 -3.17 16.19
CA ASN A 309 -13.78 -3.39 16.16
C ASN A 309 -13.36 -4.80 15.69
N PRO A 310 -12.19 -4.96 15.03
CA PRO A 310 -11.63 -6.26 14.68
C PRO A 310 -10.83 -6.90 15.84
N PRO A 311 -10.62 -8.24 15.80
CA PRO A 311 -9.91 -9.01 16.83
C PRO A 311 -8.38 -8.99 16.63
N PRO A 312 -7.58 -9.44 17.63
CA PRO A 312 -6.12 -9.39 17.58
C PRO A 312 -5.52 -10.52 16.73
N ILE A 313 -4.36 -10.25 16.11
CA ILE A 313 -3.57 -11.20 15.31
C ILE A 313 -2.28 -11.58 16.06
N GLU A 314 -2.00 -12.87 16.18
CA GLU A 314 -0.73 -13.42 16.70
C GLU A 314 0.42 -13.19 15.71
N GLN A 315 1.56 -12.67 16.20
CA GLN A 315 2.79 -12.55 15.42
C GLN A 315 3.73 -13.73 15.71
N THR A 316 4.16 -14.41 14.65
CA THR A 316 5.28 -15.36 14.68
C THR A 316 6.61 -14.62 14.74
N LYS A 317 7.50 -15.09 15.62
CA LYS A 317 8.85 -14.58 15.84
C LYS A 317 9.76 -14.89 14.65
N GLU A 318 10.30 -13.86 14.01
CA GLU A 318 11.61 -13.87 13.34
C GLU A 318 11.95 -12.44 12.91
N ASP A 319 12.73 -11.73 13.73
CA ASP A 319 13.47 -10.53 13.32
C ASP A 319 14.51 -10.19 14.41
N GLU A 320 15.53 -11.03 14.53
CA GLU A 320 16.80 -10.67 15.13
C GLU A 320 17.89 -10.93 14.10
N ARG A 321 18.34 -9.87 13.42
CA ARG A 321 19.72 -9.67 12.90
C ARG A 321 19.80 -8.46 11.96
N LEU A 322 20.00 -7.28 12.53
CA LEU A 322 20.78 -6.21 11.89
C LEU A 322 21.56 -5.49 13.00
N GLU A 323 22.77 -5.99 13.29
CA GLU A 323 23.74 -5.27 14.11
C GLU A 323 24.27 -4.06 13.33
N ALA A 324 24.32 -2.91 14.00
CA ALA A 324 24.86 -1.67 13.47
C ALA A 324 26.40 -1.73 13.42
N ILE A 325 26.96 -1.44 12.25
CA ILE A 325 28.39 -1.18 12.09
C ILE A 325 28.68 0.26 12.56
N PRO A 326 29.61 0.49 13.50
CA PRO A 326 29.94 1.84 13.96
C PRO A 326 30.78 2.58 12.91
N ILE A 327 30.30 3.75 12.48
CA ILE A 327 31.09 4.69 11.68
C ILE A 327 31.96 5.50 12.64
N SER A 328 33.27 5.35 12.51
CA SER A 328 34.28 6.12 13.25
C SER A 328 34.32 7.57 12.76
N PRO A 329 34.46 8.58 13.64
CA PRO A 329 34.53 9.97 13.24
C PRO A 329 35.90 10.27 12.60
N ARG A 330 35.91 10.89 11.42
CA ARG A 330 37.09 11.61 10.93
C ARG A 330 36.89 13.11 11.18
N LEU A 331 37.95 13.68 11.73
CA LEU A 331 38.21 15.09 12.05
C LEU A 331 37.90 16.03 10.87
#